data_AF-A0A1A1Z3I0-F1
#
_entry.id   AF-A0A1A1Z3I0-F1
#
_cell.length_a   1.000
_cell.length_b   1.000
_cell.length_c   1.000
_cell.angle_alpha   90.00
_cell.angle_beta   90.00
_cell.angle_gamma   90.00
#
_symmetry.space_group_name_H-M   'P 1'
#
loop_
_entity.id
_entity.type
_entity.pdbx_description
1 polymer ?
#
loop_
_entity_poly.entity_id
_entity_poly.type
_entity_poly.pdbx_seq_one_letter_code
_entity_poly.pdbx_strand_id
1 'polypeptide(L)'
;MSTIKDTAERFFKACETGKGWPGCEPYCHPDATFEAQTDALADVTTLQAYTEWMKGLMAILPDGNAEVRSFAIDEDRNNVAVFGVFRGTHTGDGGPVPPTGKSAAADYVYVMDFDGDKIRHMTKIWNDGITMRQLGWA
;
A
#
# COMPACT_ATOMS: atom_id res chain seq x y z
N MET A 1 23.75 4.39 9.34
CA MET A 1 22.50 5.14 9.07
C MET A 1 21.82 4.46 7.90
N SER A 2 20.52 4.22 7.98
CA SER A 2 19.73 3.71 6.84
C SER A 2 19.48 4.87 5.87
N THR A 3 19.59 4.65 4.56
CA THR A 3 19.19 5.66 3.59
C THR A 3 17.66 5.70 3.46
N ILE A 4 17.08 6.80 2.94
CA ILE A 4 15.63 6.86 2.66
C ILE A 4 15.20 5.74 1.71
N LYS A 5 16.08 5.32 0.80
CA LYS A 5 15.90 4.16 -0.07
C LYS A 5 15.70 2.88 0.74
N ASP A 6 16.63 2.56 1.63
CA ASP A 6 16.59 1.33 2.43
C ASP A 6 15.35 1.30 3.34
N THR A 7 15.00 2.45 3.93
CA THR A 7 13.78 2.58 4.75
C THR A 7 12.52 2.35 3.91
N ALA A 8 12.42 2.99 2.74
CA ALA A 8 11.30 2.82 1.82
C ALA A 8 11.15 1.37 1.33
N GLU A 9 12.24 0.69 0.96
CA GLU A 9 12.20 -0.71 0.51
C GLU A 9 11.68 -1.64 1.61
N ARG A 10 12.12 -1.43 2.86
CA ARG A 10 11.69 -2.24 4.00
C ARG A 10 10.24 -1.97 4.39
N PHE A 11 9.83 -0.71 4.40
CA PHE A 11 8.44 -0.32 4.61
C PHE A 11 7.53 -0.94 3.53
N PHE A 12 7.87 -0.75 2.25
CA PHE A 12 7.11 -1.26 1.12
C PHE A 12 6.91 -2.77 1.25
N LYS A 13 8.00 -3.52 1.48
CA LYS A 13 7.92 -4.97 1.68
C LYS A 13 7.04 -5.35 2.87
N ALA A 14 7.15 -4.66 4.00
CA ALA A 14 6.34 -4.95 5.18
C ALA A 14 4.84 -4.69 4.93
N CYS A 15 4.52 -3.57 4.28
CA CYS A 15 3.16 -3.16 3.97
C CYS A 15 2.50 -4.09 2.94
N GLU A 16 3.17 -4.36 1.81
CA GLU A 16 2.64 -5.21 0.73
C GLU A 16 2.52 -6.69 1.12
N THR A 17 3.25 -7.14 2.14
CA THR A 17 3.11 -8.50 2.69
C THR A 17 2.13 -8.58 3.86
N GLY A 18 1.36 -7.52 4.11
CA GLY A 18 0.29 -7.51 5.10
C GLY A 18 0.77 -7.63 6.55
N LYS A 19 1.96 -7.13 6.89
CA LYS A 19 2.46 -7.21 8.29
C LYS A 19 1.71 -6.31 9.27
N GLY A 20 0.85 -5.41 8.78
CA GLY A 20 0.18 -4.41 9.59
C GLY A 20 1.13 -3.38 10.19
N TRP A 21 0.61 -2.55 11.08
CA TRP A 21 1.36 -1.46 11.70
C TRP A 21 2.60 -1.94 12.48
N PRO A 22 2.58 -3.01 13.28
CA PRO A 22 3.77 -3.47 14.01
C PRO A 22 4.97 -3.80 13.10
N GLY A 23 4.71 -4.21 11.85
CA GLY A 23 5.75 -4.46 10.86
C GLY A 23 6.24 -3.20 10.14
N CYS A 24 5.47 -2.12 10.16
CA CYS A 24 5.70 -0.90 9.38
C CYS A 24 6.16 0.29 10.26
N GLU A 25 5.73 0.35 11.53
CA GLU A 25 6.03 1.44 12.47
C GLU A 25 7.52 1.76 12.64
N PRO A 26 8.48 0.81 12.53
CA PRO A 26 9.90 1.15 12.68
C PRO A 26 10.40 2.13 11.61
N TYR A 27 9.72 2.19 10.47
CA TYR A 27 10.08 3.00 9.30
C TYR A 27 9.31 4.31 9.20
N CYS A 28 8.36 4.55 10.11
CA CYS A 28 7.42 5.66 10.05
C CYS A 28 7.56 6.58 11.27
N HIS A 29 7.18 7.84 11.10
CA HIS A 29 6.84 8.68 12.24
C HIS A 29 5.56 8.16 12.93
N PRO A 30 5.43 8.29 14.26
CA PRO A 30 4.25 7.81 14.99
C PRO A 30 2.93 8.45 14.53
N ASP A 31 2.98 9.69 14.03
CA ASP A 31 1.87 10.49 13.53
C ASP A 31 1.83 10.56 12.00
N ALA A 32 2.50 9.62 11.31
CA ALA A 32 2.58 9.63 9.86
C ALA A 32 1.18 9.60 9.21
N THR A 33 0.96 10.54 8.30
CA THR A 33 -0.33 10.73 7.62
C THR A 33 -0.42 9.94 6.32
N PHE A 34 -1.63 9.75 5.82
CA PHE A 34 -1.90 9.05 4.57
C PHE A 34 -3.00 9.75 3.79
N GLU A 35 -2.90 9.72 2.47
CA GLU A 35 -3.98 10.13 1.59
C GLU A 35 -4.07 9.27 0.33
N ALA A 36 -5.28 9.13 -0.19
CA ALA A 36 -5.56 8.53 -1.48
C ALA A 36 -6.82 9.14 -2.07
N GLN A 37 -6.81 9.46 -3.36
CA GLN A 37 -8.00 9.92 -4.09
C GLN A 37 -8.76 8.72 -4.64
N THR A 38 -9.28 7.88 -3.75
CA THR A 38 -9.93 6.60 -4.10
C THR A 38 -11.15 6.38 -3.21
N ASP A 39 -12.21 5.79 -3.74
CA ASP A 39 -13.41 5.45 -2.97
C ASP A 39 -13.10 4.37 -1.92
N ALA A 40 -12.26 3.39 -2.28
CA ALA A 40 -11.91 2.28 -1.39
C ALA A 40 -11.12 2.68 -0.12
N LEU A 41 -10.52 3.88 -0.11
CA LEU A 41 -9.70 4.39 1.00
C LEU A 41 -10.16 5.79 1.46
N ALA A 42 -11.38 6.21 1.13
CA ALA A 42 -11.85 7.57 1.35
C ALA A 42 -11.76 8.02 2.83
N ASP A 43 -11.94 7.10 3.77
CA ASP A 43 -11.90 7.37 5.22
C ASP A 43 -10.53 7.06 5.87
N VAL A 44 -9.52 6.65 5.08
CA VAL A 44 -8.19 6.32 5.59
C VAL A 44 -7.30 7.56 5.51
N THR A 45 -6.88 8.06 6.67
CA THR A 45 -6.13 9.32 6.79
C THR A 45 -4.79 9.21 7.50
N THR A 46 -4.49 8.04 8.08
CA THR A 46 -3.21 7.78 8.76
C THR A 46 -2.49 6.61 8.11
N LEU A 47 -1.16 6.66 8.12
CA LEU A 47 -0.34 5.60 7.55
C LEU A 47 -0.54 4.29 8.32
N GLN A 48 -0.75 4.38 9.64
CA GLN A 48 -1.15 3.25 10.46
C GLN A 48 -2.43 2.59 9.96
N ALA A 49 -3.52 3.35 9.78
CA ALA A 49 -4.79 2.82 9.30
C ALA A 49 -4.63 2.16 7.92
N TYR A 50 -3.83 2.76 7.03
CA TYR A 50 -3.53 2.17 5.73
C TYR A 50 -2.79 0.83 5.84
N THR A 51 -1.80 0.70 6.72
CA THR A 51 -1.07 -0.57 6.90
C THR A 51 -1.95 -1.69 7.46
N GLU A 52 -2.90 -1.35 8.33
CA GLU A 52 -3.91 -2.32 8.82
C GLU A 52 -4.92 -2.68 7.73
N TRP A 53 -5.31 -1.71 6.89
CA TRP A 53 -6.14 -1.98 5.71
C TRP A 53 -5.45 -2.96 4.76
N MET A 54 -4.15 -2.78 4.47
CA MET A 54 -3.37 -3.69 3.63
C MET A 54 -3.27 -5.11 4.24
N LYS A 55 -3.12 -5.21 5.55
CA LYS A 55 -3.16 -6.50 6.27
C LYS A 55 -4.52 -7.19 6.11
N GLY A 56 -5.63 -6.44 6.21
CA GLY A 56 -6.96 -6.97 5.93
C GLY A 56 -7.11 -7.43 4.49
N LEU A 57 -6.63 -6.64 3.53
CA LEU A 57 -6.66 -7.00 2.11
C LEU A 57 -5.91 -8.30 1.82
N MET A 58 -4.74 -8.52 2.43
CA MET A 58 -3.97 -9.77 2.27
C MET A 58 -4.70 -11.01 2.83
N ALA A 59 -5.62 -10.85 3.78
CA ALA A 59 -6.44 -11.97 4.23
C ALA A 59 -7.51 -12.38 3.19
N ILE A 60 -8.03 -11.40 2.44
CA ILE A 60 -9.07 -11.58 1.42
C ILE A 60 -8.44 -12.02 0.09
N LEU A 61 -7.26 -11.51 -0.23
CA LEU A 61 -6.43 -11.84 -1.40
C LEU A 61 -5.10 -12.48 -0.93
N PRO A 62 -5.10 -13.75 -0.51
CA PRO A 62 -3.93 -14.40 0.10
C PRO A 62 -2.75 -14.61 -0.86
N ASP A 63 -2.99 -14.59 -2.17
CA ASP A 63 -1.96 -14.59 -3.23
C ASP A 63 -1.54 -13.17 -3.65
N GLY A 64 -2.01 -12.15 -2.90
CA GLY A 64 -1.71 -10.74 -3.10
C GLY A 64 -0.22 -10.48 -3.24
N ASN A 65 0.18 -9.81 -4.31
CA ASN A 65 1.57 -9.44 -4.54
C ASN A 65 1.69 -8.15 -5.36
N ALA A 66 2.80 -7.44 -5.11
CA ALA A 66 3.19 -6.25 -5.84
C ALA A 66 4.34 -6.55 -6.80
N GLU A 67 4.10 -6.34 -8.09
CA GLU A 67 5.14 -6.33 -9.12
C GLU A 67 5.73 -4.91 -9.23
N VAL A 68 6.90 -4.69 -8.64
CA VAL A 68 7.58 -3.38 -8.70
C VAL A 68 8.09 -3.12 -10.11
N ARG A 69 7.66 -2.01 -10.70
CA ARG A 69 8.03 -1.54 -12.05
C ARG A 69 9.08 -0.44 -12.01
N SER A 70 9.02 0.42 -10.99
CA SER A 70 9.99 1.49 -10.77
C SER A 70 10.13 1.80 -9.28
N PHE A 71 11.35 2.13 -8.88
CA PHE A 71 11.68 2.61 -7.55
C PHE A 71 12.60 3.81 -7.71
N ALA A 72 12.08 5.01 -7.47
CA ALA A 72 12.75 6.27 -7.74
C ALA A 72 12.91 7.09 -6.46
N ILE A 73 14.07 7.70 -6.30
CA ILE A 73 14.41 8.55 -5.16
C ILE A 73 14.49 9.98 -5.68
N ASP A 74 13.77 10.89 -5.05
CA ASP A 74 13.85 12.33 -5.29
C ASP A 74 14.47 12.99 -4.07
N GLU A 75 15.77 13.25 -4.14
CA GLU A 75 16.53 13.85 -3.03
C GLU A 75 16.12 15.31 -2.79
N ASP A 76 15.82 16.05 -3.86
CA ASP A 76 15.42 17.47 -3.77
C ASP A 76 14.09 17.64 -3.02
N ARG A 77 13.18 16.69 -3.17
CA ARG A 77 11.86 16.67 -2.50
C ARG A 77 11.81 15.76 -1.27
N ASN A 78 12.91 15.06 -0.98
CA ASN A 78 13.06 14.09 0.10
C ASN A 78 11.94 13.02 0.11
N ASN A 79 11.69 12.39 -1.04
CA ASN A 79 10.69 11.34 -1.15
C ASN A 79 11.12 10.17 -2.03
N VAL A 80 10.38 9.08 -1.90
CA VAL A 80 10.58 7.87 -2.69
C VAL A 80 9.27 7.49 -3.37
N ALA A 81 9.31 7.34 -4.69
CA ALA A 81 8.20 6.88 -5.49
C ALA A 81 8.38 5.40 -5.88
N VAL A 82 7.38 4.57 -5.59
CA VAL A 82 7.36 3.15 -5.99
C VAL A 82 6.15 2.92 -6.88
N PHE A 83 6.40 2.67 -8.17
CA PHE A 83 5.36 2.29 -9.13
C PHE A 83 5.33 0.77 -9.25
N GLY A 84 4.14 0.18 -9.21
CA GLY A 84 3.96 -1.24 -9.41
C GLY A 84 2.57 -1.62 -9.87
N VAL A 85 2.40 -2.93 -10.09
CA VAL A 85 1.11 -3.54 -10.38
C VAL A 85 0.75 -4.44 -9.20
N PHE A 86 -0.36 -4.15 -8.52
CA PHE A 86 -0.87 -5.02 -7.48
C PHE A 86 -1.73 -6.11 -8.14
N ARG A 87 -1.50 -7.37 -7.76
CA ARG A 87 -2.22 -8.54 -8.25
C ARG A 87 -2.74 -9.37 -7.09
N GLY A 88 -3.90 -9.98 -7.25
CA GLY A 88 -4.41 -10.97 -6.30
C GLY A 88 -5.77 -11.51 -6.68
N THR A 89 -6.18 -12.59 -6.03
CA THR A 89 -7.39 -13.36 -6.30
C THR A 89 -8.26 -13.43 -5.05
N HIS A 90 -9.52 -13.01 -5.16
CA HIS A 90 -10.47 -13.01 -4.04
C HIS A 90 -10.90 -14.45 -3.73
N THR A 91 -10.17 -15.06 -2.81
CA THR A 91 -10.34 -16.45 -2.34
C THR A 91 -10.52 -16.55 -0.84
N GLY A 92 -10.13 -15.52 -0.09
CA GLY A 92 -10.36 -15.42 1.34
C GLY A 92 -11.68 -14.75 1.68
N ASP A 93 -12.25 -15.12 2.82
CA ASP A 93 -13.44 -14.48 3.38
C ASP A 93 -13.13 -13.08 3.95
N GLY A 94 -14.18 -12.33 4.30
CA GLY A 94 -14.06 -11.00 4.93
C GLY A 94 -14.12 -9.82 3.95
N GLY A 95 -14.27 -10.10 2.65
CA GLY A 95 -14.59 -9.09 1.64
C GLY A 95 -16.06 -8.62 1.71
N PRO A 96 -16.44 -7.64 0.87
CA PRO A 96 -17.80 -7.10 0.83
C PRO A 96 -18.86 -8.13 0.35
N VAL A 97 -18.40 -9.20 -0.30
CA VAL A 97 -19.19 -10.32 -0.80
C VAL A 97 -18.42 -11.63 -0.55
N PRO A 98 -19.06 -12.81 -0.63
CA PRO A 98 -18.35 -14.09 -0.55
C PRO A 98 -17.23 -14.23 -1.60
N PRO A 99 -16.22 -15.10 -1.37
CA PRO A 99 -15.10 -15.31 -2.29
C PRO A 99 -15.55 -15.54 -3.73
N THR A 100 -15.16 -14.61 -4.61
CA THR A 100 -15.63 -14.61 -6.01
C THR A 100 -14.80 -15.49 -6.93
N GLY A 101 -13.58 -15.87 -6.51
CA GLY A 101 -12.60 -16.55 -7.36
C GLY A 101 -12.02 -15.69 -8.49
N LYS A 102 -12.37 -14.41 -8.56
CA LYS A 102 -11.85 -13.49 -9.58
C LYS A 102 -10.51 -12.88 -9.17
N SER A 103 -9.65 -12.65 -10.15
CA SER A 103 -8.38 -11.97 -9.96
C SER A 103 -8.44 -10.52 -10.45
N ALA A 104 -7.64 -9.67 -9.82
CA ALA A 104 -7.40 -8.31 -10.25
C ALA A 104 -5.92 -8.04 -10.52
N ALA A 105 -5.67 -7.07 -11.38
CA ALA A 105 -4.38 -6.46 -11.64
C ALA A 105 -4.60 -4.97 -11.93
N ALA A 106 -4.00 -4.10 -11.10
CA ALA A 106 -4.11 -2.67 -11.27
C ALA A 106 -2.81 -1.95 -10.93
N ASP A 107 -2.52 -0.93 -11.72
CA ASP A 107 -1.40 -0.02 -11.52
C ASP A 107 -1.63 0.86 -10.30
N TYR A 108 -0.56 1.07 -9.53
CA TYR A 108 -0.54 1.99 -8.41
C TYR A 108 0.85 2.57 -8.16
N VAL A 109 0.89 3.68 -7.44
CA VAL A 109 2.11 4.34 -6.97
C VAL A 109 2.00 4.63 -5.49
N TYR A 110 3.07 4.39 -4.74
CA TYR A 110 3.31 5.06 -3.46
C TYR A 110 4.27 6.20 -3.66
N VAL A 111 3.96 7.34 -3.07
CA VAL A 111 4.90 8.45 -2.86
C VAL A 111 5.09 8.58 -1.35
N MET A 112 6.24 8.18 -0.86
CA MET A 112 6.60 8.21 0.56
C MET A 112 7.46 9.42 0.83
N ASP A 113 6.90 10.42 1.51
CA ASP A 113 7.62 11.62 1.94
C ASP A 113 8.34 11.36 3.25
N PHE A 114 9.61 11.76 3.31
CA PHE A 114 10.47 11.57 4.48
C PHE A 114 10.62 12.87 5.28
N ASP A 115 10.81 12.70 6.58
CA ASP A 115 11.43 13.68 7.48
C ASP A 115 12.53 12.97 8.26
N GLY A 116 13.78 13.38 8.02
CA GLY A 116 14.95 12.59 8.42
C GLY A 116 15.01 11.26 7.69
N ASP A 117 15.16 10.16 8.44
CA ASP A 117 15.29 8.79 7.93
C ASP A 117 13.98 7.99 7.94
N LYS A 118 12.85 8.63 8.28
CA LYS A 118 11.54 8.00 8.45
C LYS A 118 10.45 8.65 7.59
N ILE A 119 9.44 7.86 7.27
CA ILE A 119 8.27 8.28 6.49
C ILE A 119 7.36 9.12 7.38
N ARG A 120 7.10 10.37 6.99
CA ARG A 120 6.13 11.26 7.66
C ARG A 120 4.76 11.27 6.99
N HIS A 121 4.69 10.93 5.70
CA HIS A 121 3.47 10.95 4.92
C HIS A 121 3.57 9.97 3.75
N MET A 122 2.44 9.40 3.35
CA MET A 122 2.36 8.64 2.11
C MET A 122 1.10 8.98 1.32
N THR A 123 1.30 9.36 0.06
CA THR A 123 0.23 9.44 -0.93
C THR A 123 0.17 8.11 -1.70
N LYS A 124 -1.02 7.50 -1.78
CA LYS A 124 -1.28 6.38 -2.69
C LYS A 124 -2.07 6.87 -3.90
N ILE A 125 -1.53 6.60 -5.09
CA ILE A 125 -2.19 6.84 -6.37
C ILE A 125 -2.57 5.47 -6.92
N TRP A 126 -3.85 5.16 -7.02
CA TRP A 126 -4.29 3.81 -7.36
C TRP A 126 -5.59 3.82 -8.15
N ASN A 127 -5.65 2.93 -9.15
CA ASN A 127 -6.87 2.68 -9.92
C ASN A 127 -7.81 1.72 -9.16
N ASP A 128 -8.33 2.15 -8.01
CA ASP A 128 -9.19 1.33 -7.16
C ASP A 128 -10.44 0.81 -7.89
N GLY A 129 -11.12 1.67 -8.66
CA GLY A 129 -12.30 1.29 -9.43
C GLY A 129 -12.03 0.18 -10.46
N ILE A 130 -10.79 0.06 -10.98
CA ILE A 130 -10.40 -1.07 -11.84
C ILE A 130 -10.31 -2.35 -11.00
N THR A 131 -9.62 -2.29 -9.86
CA THR A 131 -9.50 -3.44 -8.95
C THR A 131 -10.87 -3.92 -8.48
N MET A 132 -11.74 -3.02 -8.02
CA MET A 132 -13.07 -3.37 -7.50
C MET A 132 -13.92 -4.09 -8.55
N ARG A 133 -13.97 -3.57 -9.79
CA ARG A 133 -14.72 -4.21 -10.89
C ARG A 133 -14.16 -5.58 -11.26
N GLN A 134 -12.83 -5.73 -11.30
CA GLN A 134 -12.19 -7.00 -11.62
C GLN A 134 -12.46 -8.07 -10.55
N LEU A 135 -12.45 -7.68 -9.28
CA LEU A 135 -12.82 -8.56 -8.15
C LEU A 135 -14.33 -8.83 -8.06
N GLY A 136 -15.16 -8.12 -8.83
CA GLY A 136 -16.61 -8.24 -8.79
C GLY A 136 -17.25 -7.63 -7.54
N TRP A 137 -16.64 -6.58 -6.98
CA TRP A 137 -17.15 -5.83 -5.83
C TRP A 137 -17.94 -4.57 -6.24
N ALA A 138 -17.88 -4.20 -7.52
CA ALA A 138 -18.57 -3.08 -8.13
C ALA A 138 -19.02 -3.44 -9.56
#